data_AF-A0A511FD68-F1
#
_entry.id   AF-A0A511FD68-F1
#
_cell.length_a   1.000
_cell.length_b   1.000
_cell.length_c   1.000
_cell.angle_alpha   90.00
_cell.angle_beta   90.00
_cell.angle_gamma   90.00
#
_symmetry.space_group_name_H-M   'P 1'
#
loop_
_entity.id
_entity.type
_entity.pdbx_description
1 polymer ?
#
loop_
_entity_poly.entity_id
_entity_poly.type
_entity_poly.pdbx_seq_one_letter_code
_entity_poly.pdbx_strand_id
1 'polypeptide(L)'
;MVAVVENRTAVVAVVEGQRDVDEVLVELVLDVAEAGPVEGYPDLVSGQVGADRSLVVRARRAELPAGELVGSRLRGQVALAGPGVVRLVTAPPDAPELNPTS
;
A
#
# COMPACT_ATOMS: atom_id res chain seq x y z
N MET A 1 -12.71 3.59 24.42
CA MET A 1 -11.87 2.63 23.67
C MET A 1 -12.41 2.64 22.25
N VAL A 2 -11.76 3.34 21.31
CA VAL A 2 -12.22 3.34 19.91
C VAL A 2 -11.81 2.00 19.35
N ALA A 3 -12.77 1.16 18.97
CA ALA A 3 -12.47 -0.04 18.22
C ALA A 3 -11.79 0.42 16.93
N VAL A 4 -10.50 0.12 16.79
CA VAL A 4 -9.81 0.31 15.51
C VAL A 4 -10.45 -0.70 14.59
N VAL A 5 -11.32 -0.23 13.72
CA VAL A 5 -11.91 -1.08 12.69
C VAL A 5 -10.79 -1.43 11.74
N GLU A 6 -10.32 -2.68 11.83
CA GLU A 6 -9.35 -3.22 10.90
C GLU A 6 -9.97 -3.21 9.50
N ASN A 7 -9.34 -2.51 8.57
CA ASN A 7 -9.82 -2.29 7.21
C ASN A 7 -8.78 -2.80 6.22
N ARG A 8 -9.24 -3.30 5.07
CA ARG A 8 -8.39 -3.87 4.02
C ARG A 8 -8.99 -3.57 2.66
N THR A 9 -8.15 -3.07 1.77
CA THR A 9 -8.45 -2.89 0.35
C THR A 9 -7.37 -3.60 -0.44
N ALA A 10 -7.74 -4.50 -1.35
CA ALA A 10 -6.81 -5.13 -2.27
C ALA A 10 -6.38 -4.12 -3.33
N VAL A 11 -5.09 -4.13 -3.68
CA VAL A 11 -4.53 -3.25 -4.71
C VAL A 11 -3.58 -4.01 -5.63
N VAL A 12 -3.64 -3.65 -6.92
CA VAL A 12 -2.65 -3.99 -7.93
C VAL A 12 -2.12 -2.69 -8.49
N ALA A 13 -0.82 -2.47 -8.39
CA ALA A 13 -0.21 -1.20 -8.77
C ALA A 13 1.22 -1.36 -9.30
N VAL A 14 1.75 -0.29 -9.88
CA VAL A 14 3.17 -0.11 -10.15
C VAL A 14 3.72 0.94 -9.21
N VAL A 15 4.90 0.70 -8.64
CA VAL A 15 5.59 1.71 -7.83
C VAL A 15 6.21 2.76 -8.75
N GLU A 16 5.69 3.98 -8.76
CA GLU A 16 6.22 5.08 -9.57
C GLU A 16 7.27 5.91 -8.82
N GLY A 17 7.18 5.94 -7.50
CA GLY A 17 8.06 6.73 -6.66
C GLY A 17 8.31 6.07 -5.32
N GLN A 18 9.51 6.29 -4.79
CA GLN A 18 9.92 5.87 -3.47
C GLN A 18 10.59 7.04 -2.77
N ARG A 19 10.20 7.29 -1.51
CA ARG A 19 10.77 8.34 -0.67
C ARG A 19 10.93 7.85 0.75
N ASP A 20 12.15 7.90 1.27
CA ASP A 20 12.40 7.70 2.70
C ASP A 20 11.90 8.93 3.48
N VAL A 21 10.98 8.71 4.41
CA VAL A 21 10.46 9.76 5.30
C VAL A 21 11.39 9.91 6.51
N ASP A 22 11.82 8.78 7.07
CA ASP A 22 12.79 8.65 8.13
C ASP A 22 13.51 7.29 8.05
N GLU A 23 14.30 6.93 9.06
CA GLU A 23 15.07 5.68 9.11
C GLU A 23 14.19 4.40 9.14
N VAL A 24 12.91 4.54 9.46
CA VAL A 24 11.96 3.44 9.67
C VAL A 24 10.88 3.42 8.61
N LEU A 25 10.45 4.56 8.09
CA LEU A 25 9.29 4.72 7.23
C LEU A 25 9.66 5.15 5.81
N VAL A 26 9.00 4.49 4.85
CA VAL A 26 9.07 4.80 3.43
C VAL A 26 7.67 5.13 2.91
N GLU A 27 7.59 6.16 2.09
CA GLU A 27 6.45 6.48 1.25
C GLU A 27 6.66 5.91 -0.15
N LEU A 28 5.67 5.18 -0.64
CA LEU A 28 5.61 4.69 -2.01
C LEU A 28 4.46 5.40 -2.72
N VAL A 29 4.75 5.92 -3.91
CA VAL A 29 3.73 6.44 -4.83
C VAL A 29 3.38 5.30 -5.78
N LEU A 30 2.10 4.91 -5.78
CA LEU A 30 1.58 3.79 -6.56
C LEU A 30 0.70 4.32 -7.70
N ASP A 31 0.93 3.85 -8.94
CA ASP A 31 -0.06 3.92 -10.03
C ASP A 31 -0.94 2.69 -9.95
N VAL A 32 -2.17 2.87 -9.47
CA VAL A 32 -3.10 1.79 -9.13
C VAL A 32 -3.87 1.36 -10.38
N ALA A 33 -3.58 0.15 -10.84
CA ALA A 33 -4.33 -0.47 -11.93
C ALA A 33 -5.71 -0.97 -11.46
N GLU A 34 -5.76 -1.52 -10.25
CA GLU A 34 -6.97 -2.10 -9.67
C GLU A 34 -6.99 -1.90 -8.15
N ALA A 35 -8.15 -1.51 -7.60
CA ALA A 35 -8.41 -1.48 -6.17
C ALA A 35 -9.80 -2.03 -5.88
N GLY A 36 -9.94 -2.82 -4.81
CA GLY A 36 -11.22 -3.46 -4.49
C GLY A 36 -11.34 -3.97 -3.07
N PRO A 37 -12.56 -4.37 -2.67
CA PRO A 37 -12.85 -4.83 -1.32
C PRO A 37 -12.19 -6.18 -1.03
N VAL A 38 -11.83 -6.39 0.25
CA VAL A 38 -11.39 -7.70 0.77
C VAL A 38 -12.50 -8.26 1.65
N GLU A 39 -12.83 -9.53 1.47
CA GLU A 39 -13.88 -10.19 2.26
C GLU A 39 -13.57 -10.13 3.77
N GLY A 40 -14.58 -9.76 4.57
CA GLY A 40 -14.45 -9.65 6.02
C GLY A 40 -13.89 -8.30 6.51
N TYR A 41 -13.49 -7.39 5.62
CA TYR A 41 -12.97 -6.08 5.97
C TYR A 41 -13.71 -4.95 5.25
N PRO A 42 -13.92 -3.80 5.91
CA PRO A 42 -14.42 -2.62 5.24
C PRO A 42 -13.38 -2.08 4.25
N ASP A 43 -13.87 -1.71 3.07
CA ASP A 43 -13.08 -1.04 2.04
C ASP A 43 -13.14 0.47 2.25
N LEU A 44 -12.02 1.03 2.69
CA LEU A 44 -11.90 2.46 3.02
C LEU A 44 -10.91 3.21 2.11
N VAL A 45 -10.21 2.50 1.23
CA VAL A 45 -9.12 3.05 0.41
C VAL A 45 -9.44 3.07 -1.08
N SER A 46 -10.29 2.17 -1.60
CA SER A 46 -10.59 2.15 -3.04
C SER A 46 -11.15 3.48 -3.55
N GLY A 47 -12.01 4.13 -2.77
CA GLY A 47 -12.54 5.47 -3.06
C GLY A 47 -11.56 6.62 -2.84
N GLN A 48 -10.36 6.36 -2.30
CA GLN A 48 -9.28 7.36 -2.13
C GLN A 48 -8.26 7.32 -3.26
N VAL A 49 -8.33 6.33 -4.15
CA VAL A 49 -7.50 6.29 -5.36
C VAL A 49 -7.83 7.54 -6.19
N GLY A 50 -6.82 8.37 -6.44
CA GLY A 50 -6.98 9.64 -7.14
C GLY A 50 -7.59 9.48 -8.53
N ALA A 51 -8.09 10.56 -9.12
CA ALA A 51 -8.58 10.54 -10.51
C ALA A 51 -7.48 10.17 -11.53
N ASP A 52 -6.22 10.38 -11.15
CA ASP A 52 -5.01 9.98 -11.87
C ASP A 52 -4.55 8.55 -11.54
N ARG A 53 -5.34 7.81 -10.76
CA ARG A 53 -5.03 6.48 -10.21
C ARG A 53 -3.84 6.46 -9.24
N SER A 54 -3.39 7.62 -8.77
CA SER A 54 -2.30 7.68 -7.80
C SER A 54 -2.79 7.31 -6.40
N LEU A 55 -1.94 6.61 -5.67
CA LEU A 55 -2.14 6.33 -4.24
C LEU A 55 -0.79 6.38 -3.52
N VAL A 56 -0.70 7.24 -2.50
CA VAL A 56 0.49 7.29 -1.63
C VAL A 56 0.29 6.34 -0.45
N VAL A 57 1.20 5.39 -0.28
CA VAL A 57 1.16 4.44 0.84
C VAL A 57 2.43 4.53 1.67
N ARG A 58 2.29 4.26 2.97
CA ARG A 58 3.41 4.16 3.91
C ARG A 58 3.69 2.71 4.26
N ALA A 59 4.95 2.36 4.35
CA ALA A 59 5.41 1.06 4.82
C ALA A 59 6.65 1.23 5.70
N ARG A 60 6.97 0.21 6.50
CA ARG A 60 8.25 0.21 7.22
C ARG A 60 9.35 -0.27 6.28
N ARG A 61 10.51 0.39 6.28
CA ARG A 61 11.66 0.01 5.43
C ARG A 61 12.08 -1.44 5.65
N ALA A 62 12.07 -1.90 6.89
CA ALA A 62 12.42 -3.27 7.27
C ALA A 62 11.42 -4.34 6.78
N GLU A 63 10.20 -3.94 6.40
CA GLU A 63 9.16 -4.83 5.88
C GLU A 63 9.14 -4.86 4.34
N LEU A 64 9.95 -4.02 3.69
CA LEU A 64 10.08 -3.97 2.24
C LEU A 64 11.36 -4.68 1.77
N PRO A 65 11.39 -5.18 0.52
CA PRO A 65 12.62 -5.67 -0.08
C PRO A 65 13.71 -4.59 -0.08
N ALA A 66 14.96 -5.02 0.13
CA ALA A 66 16.11 -4.15 -0.02
C ALA A 66 16.27 -3.71 -1.48
N GLY A 67 16.75 -2.48 -1.70
CA GLY A 67 16.95 -1.91 -3.03
C GLY A 67 15.90 -0.86 -3.41
N GLU A 68 15.91 -0.50 -4.69
CA GLU A 68 14.96 0.42 -5.34
C GLU A 68 13.73 -0.37 -5.81
N LEU A 69 12.54 0.09 -5.43
CA LEU A 69 11.28 -0.56 -5.78
C LEU A 69 10.59 0.06 -7.00
N VAL A 70 11.06 1.23 -7.46
CA VAL A 70 10.47 1.94 -8.59
C VAL A 70 10.42 1.04 -9.83
N GLY A 71 9.29 1.05 -10.53
CA GLY A 71 8.97 0.16 -11.65
C GLY A 71 8.40 -1.19 -11.22
N SER A 72 8.58 -1.63 -9.96
CA SER A 72 8.08 -2.94 -9.53
C SER A 72 6.54 -2.99 -9.54
N ARG A 73 6.01 -4.13 -9.99
CA ARG A 73 4.60 -4.43 -9.85
C ARG A 73 4.33 -4.91 -8.43
N LEU A 74 3.39 -4.24 -7.76
CA LEU A 74 2.90 -4.55 -6.43
C LEU A 74 1.51 -5.16 -6.53
N ARG A 75 1.31 -6.33 -5.89
CA ARG A 75 -0.01 -6.90 -5.60
C ARG A 75 -0.10 -7.15 -4.11
N GLY A 76 -1.04 -6.51 -3.43
CA GLY A 76 -1.13 -6.64 -1.98
C GLY A 76 -2.40 -6.02 -1.42
N GLN A 77 -2.38 -5.77 -0.11
CA GLN A 77 -3.48 -5.11 0.59
C GLN A 77 -2.98 -3.81 1.22
N VAL A 78 -3.86 -2.83 1.32
CA VAL A 78 -3.63 -1.56 2.00
C VAL A 78 -4.71 -1.30 3.03
N ALA A 79 -4.40 -0.49 4.03
CA ALA A 79 -5.30 -0.11 5.10
C ALA A 79 -5.17 1.36 5.44
N LEU A 80 -6.28 2.04 5.71
CA LEU A 80 -6.29 3.36 6.31
C LEU A 80 -5.86 3.25 7.78
N ALA A 81 -4.69 3.80 8.09
CA ALA A 81 -4.07 3.79 9.41
C ALA A 81 -4.25 5.10 10.20
N GLY A 82 -4.83 6.12 9.58
CA GLY A 82 -5.12 7.43 10.17
C GLY A 82 -5.70 8.40 9.13
N PRO A 83 -6.01 9.64 9.51
CA PRO A 83 -6.54 10.64 8.58
C PRO A 83 -5.60 10.86 7.39
N GLY A 84 -6.00 10.41 6.20
CA GLY A 84 -5.19 10.50 4.97
C GLY A 84 -3.93 9.64 4.96
N VAL A 85 -3.76 8.72 5.92
CA VAL A 85 -2.58 7.84 5.98
C VAL A 85 -2.97 6.43 5.56
N VAL A 86 -2.57 6.04 4.36
CA VAL A 86 -2.72 4.68 3.86
C VAL A 86 -1.43 3.91 4.14
N ARG A 87 -1.55 2.71 4.71
CA ARG A 87 -0.45 1.83 5.05
C ARG A 87 -0.51 0.57 4.20
N LEU A 88 0.65 0.13 3.69
CA LEU A 88 0.80 -1.18 3.06
C LEU A 88 0.75 -2.28 4.12
N VAL A 89 -0.08 -3.29 3.88
CA VAL A 89 -0.16 -4.48 4.73
C VAL A 89 0.95 -5.42 4.32
N THR A 90 1.91 -5.64 5.21
CA THR A 90 3.17 -6.36 4.97
C THR A 90 3.32 -7.61 5.84
N ALA A 91 2.40 -7.82 6.77
CA ALA A 91 2.42 -8.97 7.67
C ALA A 91 1.86 -10.22 6.96
N PRO A 92 2.48 -11.41 7.13
CA PRO A 92 1.91 -12.66 6.64
C PRO A 92 0.53 -12.94 7.26
N PRO A 93 -0.42 -13.56 6.53
CA PRO A 93 -0.29 -14.10 5.18
C PRO A 93 -0.48 -13.06 4.06
N ASP A 94 -0.86 -11.83 4.39
CA ASP A 94 -1.30 -10.79 3.45
C ASP A 94 -0.14 -9.90 2.94
N ALA A 95 1.10 -10.38 3.03
CA ALA A 95 2.28 -9.66 2.58
C ALA A 95 2.21 -9.42 1.05
N PRO A 96 2.65 -8.25 0.57
CA PRO A 96 2.51 -7.89 -0.83
C PRO A 96 3.54 -8.67 -1.67
N GLU A 97 3.10 -9.11 -2.84
CA GLU A 97 3.97 -9.61 -3.88
C GLU A 97 4.57 -8.43 -4.65
N LEU A 98 5.88 -8.25 -4.55
CA LEU A 98 6.66 -7.28 -5.29
C LEU A 98 7.47 -8.00 -6.36
N ASN A 99 7.09 -7.80 -7.63
CA ASN A 99 7.77 -8.39 -8.77
C ASN A 99 8.45 -7.29 -9.59
N PRO A 100 9.79 -7.33 -9.77
CA PRO A 100 10.47 -6.38 -10.65
C PRO A 100 9.98 -6.59 -12.09
N THR A 101 9.57 -5.51 -12.75
CA THR A 101 9.34 -5.54 -14.21
C THR A 101 10.69 -5.37 -14.88
N SER A 102 11.21 -6.45 -15.46
CA SER A 102 12.44 -6.46 -16.26
C SER A 102 12.36 -5.54 -17.47
#